data_AF-A0A5C0UGK5-F1
#
_entry.id   AF-A0A5C0UGK5-F1
#
_cell.length_a   1.000
_cell.length_b   1.000
_cell.length_c   1.000
_cell.angle_alpha   90.00
_cell.angle_beta   90.00
_cell.angle_gamma   90.00
#
_symmetry.space_group_name_H-M   'P 1'
#
loop_
_entity.id
_entity.type
_entity.pdbx_description
1 polymer ?
#
loop_
_entity_poly.entity_id
_entity_poly.type
_entity_poly.pdbx_seq_one_letter_code
_entity_poly.pdbx_strand_id
1 'polypeptide(L)'
;MEVRVFSTVLFTKRGCFMSKKDFDSKKISSLEDRAREYHSSFPNGKFGMHSTKPLSHVDMSLAYSPGVAVVCSDIKENPKMVMEYTSKQNTVAVISNGTAVLGLGNIGPLASKPVMEGKCVLMNGMAGLYGVDIEVSESNADKIIECVAKIGDSFGAINLEDIKAPECFVVEKELQKRLDIPVFHDDQHGTAIVACAGLENALHLVDKKWSDIKIIVSGAGAAALACLDAMVNLGLKKENVYLFDSKGLVSESRDDLNEYKKAYMQKESVEFKDAFKGTDVFLGLSVAGKLKKDMVADMNKNPIIFGLANPVPEIMPDEAHSVRSDCIVATGRSDLPNQVNNVLCFPYIFRGALDSESKKMNWEMKKACIDGISKIARISDKFGKDFIIPGPLNELLSQKVSQAVAQAAFETGVGKKVDDHGVLIEKRLNPNSEYIFNSKGKSAISLKGNSSETSFIISELFKCWDLNLDIDIESHNTLLPISNSCNAERLLWVFGLNDKPWIALSETGSEKSKVIKDLFKSIFGKDLLIVPVVESSQCRDLERRKDFCGRLSMTINQINMEFNNKSSVRNAAYLGILLTRIADVLSSSN
;
A
#
# COMPACT_ATOMS: atom_id res chain seq x y z
N MET A 1 -15.34 -6.21 67.29
CA MET A 1 -15.42 -4.75 67.37
C MET A 1 -14.01 -4.25 67.10
N GLU A 2 -13.67 -3.98 65.85
CA GLU A 2 -12.34 -3.50 65.47
C GLU A 2 -12.47 -2.46 64.37
N VAL A 3 -11.66 -1.43 64.53
CA VAL A 3 -11.77 -0.10 63.95
C VAL A 3 -10.99 -0.03 62.64
N ARG A 4 -11.58 0.73 61.71
CA ARG A 4 -11.14 1.03 60.34
C ARG A 4 -9.72 1.59 60.25
N VAL A 5 -8.98 1.12 59.25
CA VAL A 5 -7.96 1.92 58.54
C VAL A 5 -8.27 1.85 57.04
N PHE A 6 -8.35 3.02 56.41
CA PHE A 6 -8.69 3.25 55.01
C PHE A 6 -7.65 2.67 54.04
N SER A 7 -8.10 1.96 52.99
CA SER A 7 -7.38 1.83 51.73
C SER A 7 -8.26 2.32 50.58
N THR A 8 -7.82 3.40 49.95
CA THR A 8 -8.43 4.08 48.82
C THR A 8 -8.50 3.16 47.60
N VAL A 9 -9.73 2.83 47.18
CA VAL A 9 -10.06 2.27 45.87
C VAL A 9 -10.72 3.38 45.07
N LEU A 10 -10.11 3.84 43.96
CA LEU A 10 -10.80 4.39 42.80
C LEU A 10 -9.86 4.69 41.61
N PHE A 11 -10.34 4.28 40.43
CA PHE A 11 -9.92 4.55 39.03
C PHE A 11 -8.82 3.70 38.37
N THR A 12 -9.22 2.52 37.87
CA THR A 12 -8.60 1.86 36.69
C THR A 12 -9.34 2.27 35.40
N LYS A 13 -8.64 2.93 34.47
CA LYS A 13 -9.10 3.22 33.10
C LYS A 13 -9.16 1.91 32.29
N ARG A 14 -10.36 1.57 31.80
CA ARG A 14 -10.71 0.33 31.10
C ARG A 14 -10.07 0.24 29.70
N GLY A 15 -9.08 -0.64 29.56
CA GLY A 15 -8.85 -1.41 28.33
C GLY A 15 -9.61 -2.73 28.46
N CYS A 16 -10.53 -2.99 27.55
CA CYS A 16 -11.24 -4.27 27.51
C CYS A 16 -10.46 -5.22 26.60
N PHE A 17 -9.59 -6.05 27.17
CA PHE A 17 -9.08 -7.24 26.49
C PHE A 17 -10.15 -8.32 26.61
N MET A 18 -10.80 -8.66 25.50
CA MET A 18 -11.65 -9.84 25.43
C MET A 18 -10.78 -11.10 25.57
N SER A 19 -11.20 -12.01 26.45
CA SER A 19 -10.54 -13.31 26.57
C SER A 19 -10.96 -14.21 25.41
N LYS A 20 -10.09 -15.15 25.01
CA LYS A 20 -10.36 -16.12 23.93
C LYS A 20 -11.61 -16.98 24.17
N LYS A 21 -12.13 -17.03 25.41
CA LYS A 21 -13.38 -17.72 25.78
C LYS A 21 -14.65 -16.89 25.51
N ASP A 22 -14.55 -15.57 25.36
CA ASP A 22 -15.69 -14.70 25.05
C ASP A 22 -16.04 -14.67 23.55
N PHE A 23 -15.21 -15.29 22.71
CA PHE A 23 -15.42 -15.42 21.27
C PHE A 23 -16.41 -16.54 20.91
N ASP A 24 -16.52 -17.57 21.76
CA ASP A 24 -17.32 -18.78 21.48
C ASP A 24 -18.78 -18.70 21.99
N SER A 25 -19.18 -17.64 22.70
CA SER A 25 -20.50 -17.58 23.37
C SER A 25 -21.44 -16.45 22.91
N LYS A 26 -21.12 -15.73 21.82
CA LYS A 26 -22.07 -14.80 21.19
C LYS A 26 -22.50 -15.36 19.84
N LYS A 27 -23.82 -15.50 19.66
CA LYS A 27 -24.50 -15.66 18.36
C LYS A 27 -23.67 -14.97 17.27
N ILE A 28 -23.33 -15.69 16.21
CA ILE A 28 -22.71 -15.12 15.00
C ILE A 28 -23.57 -13.90 14.62
N SER A 29 -23.04 -12.70 14.86
CA SER A 29 -23.75 -11.46 14.57
C SER A 29 -23.85 -11.33 13.05
N SER A 30 -25.00 -10.84 12.57
CA SER A 30 -25.21 -10.68 11.13
C SER A 30 -24.15 -9.73 10.54
N LEU A 31 -23.87 -9.81 9.24
CA LEU A 31 -22.96 -8.86 8.58
C LEU A 31 -23.37 -7.40 8.85
N GLU A 32 -24.68 -7.14 8.89
CA GLU A 32 -25.22 -5.82 9.21
C GLU A 32 -24.89 -5.38 10.63
N ASP A 33 -25.05 -6.26 11.62
CA ASP A 33 -24.72 -5.93 13.01
C ASP A 33 -23.23 -5.68 13.18
N ARG A 34 -22.39 -6.47 12.51
CA ARG A 34 -20.94 -6.27 12.48
C ARG A 34 -20.56 -4.96 11.81
N ALA A 35 -21.24 -4.56 10.73
CA ALA A 35 -21.01 -3.28 10.08
C ALA A 35 -21.43 -2.10 10.99
N ARG A 36 -22.57 -2.19 11.67
CA ARG A 36 -23.03 -1.18 12.65
C ARG A 36 -22.05 -1.10 13.84
N GLU A 37 -21.62 -2.23 14.37
CA GLU A 37 -20.64 -2.30 15.46
C GLU A 37 -19.29 -1.72 15.03
N TYR A 38 -18.80 -2.06 13.84
CA TYR A 38 -17.57 -1.52 13.27
C TYR A 38 -17.58 0.01 13.20
N HIS A 39 -18.71 0.61 12.80
CA HIS A 39 -18.86 2.07 12.70
C HIS A 39 -19.14 2.78 14.03
N SER A 40 -19.80 2.12 14.98
CA SER A 40 -20.22 2.73 16.25
C SER A 40 -19.26 2.48 17.42
N SER A 41 -18.31 1.56 17.25
CA SER A 41 -17.27 1.29 18.24
C SER A 41 -16.39 2.51 18.42
N PHE A 42 -15.96 2.79 19.66
CA PHE A 42 -15.12 3.95 19.94
C PHE A 42 -13.68 3.74 19.41
N PRO A 43 -13.08 4.74 18.72
CA PRO A 43 -13.69 6.00 18.29
C PRO A 43 -14.67 5.80 17.12
N ASN A 44 -15.85 6.44 17.20
CA ASN A 44 -16.91 6.30 16.19
C ASN A 44 -16.44 6.80 14.82
N GLY A 45 -17.00 6.22 13.76
CA GLY A 45 -16.57 6.46 12.38
C GLY A 45 -15.38 5.58 12.01
N LYS A 46 -14.81 5.80 10.82
CA LYS A 46 -13.67 5.01 10.32
C LYS A 46 -12.38 5.82 10.18
N PHE A 47 -12.48 7.14 10.23
CA PHE A 47 -11.39 8.05 9.90
C PHE A 47 -11.27 9.18 10.92
N GLY A 48 -10.05 9.66 11.14
CA GLY A 48 -9.77 10.72 12.11
C GLY A 48 -8.47 11.45 11.78
N MET A 49 -8.31 12.65 12.36
CA MET A 49 -7.10 13.46 12.21
C MET A 49 -6.13 13.18 13.35
N HIS A 50 -4.84 13.11 13.02
CA HIS A 50 -3.77 12.91 13.98
C HIS A 50 -2.61 13.86 13.70
N SER A 51 -1.93 14.34 14.75
CA SER A 51 -0.73 15.15 14.58
C SER A 51 0.41 14.31 14.01
N THR A 52 1.09 14.82 13.00
CA THR A 52 2.30 14.21 12.44
C THR A 52 3.57 14.61 13.18
N LYS A 53 3.49 15.61 14.08
CA LYS A 53 4.60 16.12 14.89
C LYS A 53 4.32 15.93 16.39
N PRO A 54 5.35 15.76 17.22
CA PRO A 54 5.19 15.76 18.68
C PRO A 54 4.57 17.08 19.17
N LEU A 55 4.03 17.06 20.40
CA LEU A 55 3.37 18.22 21.02
C LEU A 55 3.96 18.51 22.41
N SER A 56 5.27 18.70 22.50
CA SER A 56 5.93 19.25 23.69
C SER A 56 5.79 20.78 23.76
N HIS A 57 6.23 21.39 24.85
CA HIS A 57 6.25 22.85 24.97
C HIS A 57 7.07 23.54 23.87
N VAL A 58 8.21 22.95 23.47
CA VAL A 58 9.03 23.48 22.39
C VAL A 58 8.27 23.33 21.07
N ASP A 59 7.67 22.16 20.82
CA ASP A 59 6.91 21.92 19.58
C ASP A 59 5.72 22.86 19.45
N MET A 60 5.01 23.19 20.55
CA MET A 60 3.91 24.16 20.50
C MET A 60 4.36 25.55 20.02
N SER A 61 5.57 25.99 20.40
CA SER A 61 6.12 27.27 19.94
C SER A 61 6.51 27.28 18.46
N LEU A 62 6.73 26.09 17.88
CA LEU A 62 7.04 25.89 16.46
C LEU A 62 5.78 25.67 15.62
N ALA A 63 4.88 24.82 16.10
CA ALA A 63 3.62 24.45 15.45
C ALA A 63 2.59 25.59 15.48
N TYR A 64 2.72 26.52 16.43
CA TYR A 64 1.85 27.69 16.57
C TYR A 64 2.66 28.96 16.80
N SER A 65 2.06 29.96 17.45
CA SER A 65 2.75 31.21 17.74
C SER A 65 3.93 31.01 18.71
N PRO A 66 5.10 31.64 18.44
CA PRO A 66 5.38 32.55 17.32
C PRO A 66 5.90 31.84 16.05
N GLY A 67 6.37 30.60 16.12
CA GLY A 67 7.10 29.93 15.03
C GLY A 67 6.33 29.80 13.72
N VAL A 68 5.03 29.54 13.77
CA VAL A 68 4.17 29.41 12.57
C VAL A 68 4.16 30.67 11.71
N ALA A 69 4.44 31.85 12.28
CA ALA A 69 4.47 33.11 11.52
C ALA A 69 5.60 33.13 10.47
N VAL A 70 6.70 32.39 10.69
CA VAL A 70 7.82 32.29 9.75
C VAL A 70 7.36 31.59 8.48
N VAL A 71 6.81 30.37 8.59
CA VAL A 71 6.33 29.62 7.43
C VAL A 71 5.16 30.30 6.72
N CYS A 72 4.30 31.02 7.45
CA CYS A 72 3.25 31.84 6.82
C CYS A 72 3.84 32.99 5.98
N SER A 73 4.91 33.64 6.47
CA SER A 73 5.59 34.72 5.74
C SER A 73 6.30 34.19 4.50
N ASP A 74 6.99 33.05 4.60
CA ASP A 74 7.64 32.39 3.47
C ASP A 74 6.64 32.02 2.36
N ILE A 75 5.45 31.50 2.73
CA ILE A 75 4.39 31.19 1.75
C ILE A 75 3.82 32.46 1.12
N LYS A 76 3.70 33.55 1.88
CA LYS A 76 3.26 34.85 1.35
C LYS A 76 4.25 35.39 0.31
N GLU A 77 5.55 35.21 0.53
CA GLU A 77 6.60 35.63 -0.40
C GLU A 77 6.73 34.68 -1.60
N ASN A 78 6.60 33.38 -1.37
CA ASN A 78 6.64 32.34 -2.40
C ASN A 78 5.51 31.32 -2.17
N PRO A 79 4.36 31.48 -2.85
CA PRO A 79 3.21 30.58 -2.69
C PRO A 79 3.51 29.09 -2.92
N LYS A 80 4.57 28.74 -3.66
CA LYS A 80 4.95 27.34 -3.90
C LYS A 80 5.40 26.61 -2.63
N MET A 81 5.88 27.34 -1.62
CA MET A 81 6.31 26.76 -0.33
C MET A 81 5.16 26.08 0.42
N VAL A 82 3.90 26.33 0.03
CA VAL A 82 2.74 25.62 0.57
C VAL A 82 2.87 24.10 0.42
N MET A 83 3.54 23.63 -0.64
CA MET A 83 3.74 22.19 -0.89
C MET A 83 4.79 21.58 0.03
N GLU A 84 5.69 22.39 0.59
CA GLU A 84 6.78 21.95 1.48
C GLU A 84 6.37 22.06 2.96
N TYR A 85 5.77 23.19 3.34
CA TYR A 85 5.50 23.49 4.75
C TYR A 85 4.13 23.02 5.25
N THR A 86 3.27 22.52 4.37
CA THR A 86 1.91 22.09 4.74
C THR A 86 1.60 20.68 4.26
N SER A 87 0.48 20.13 4.73
CA SER A 87 0.00 18.82 4.27
C SER A 87 -0.60 18.85 2.86
N LYS A 88 -0.73 20.01 2.20
CA LYS A 88 -1.39 20.16 0.88
C LYS A 88 -0.86 19.13 -0.13
N GLN A 89 0.45 18.97 -0.22
CA GLN A 89 1.14 18.03 -1.11
C GLN A 89 0.72 16.55 -0.94
N ASN A 90 0.11 16.20 0.19
CA ASN A 90 -0.30 14.84 0.51
C ASN A 90 -1.81 14.70 0.79
N THR A 91 -2.59 15.77 0.66
CA THR A 91 -4.01 15.79 1.05
C THR A 91 -4.93 15.75 -0.17
N VAL A 92 -5.90 14.84 -0.17
CA VAL A 92 -6.92 14.68 -1.22
C VAL A 92 -8.29 14.95 -0.61
N ALA A 93 -9.05 15.87 -1.19
CA ALA A 93 -10.45 16.05 -0.82
C ALA A 93 -11.32 15.00 -1.52
N VAL A 94 -12.08 14.22 -0.76
CA VAL A 94 -13.10 13.31 -1.26
C VAL A 94 -14.45 14.02 -1.17
N ILE A 95 -14.95 14.50 -2.31
CA ILE A 95 -16.11 15.38 -2.39
C ILE A 95 -17.30 14.65 -2.97
N SER A 96 -18.40 14.65 -2.23
CA SER A 96 -19.68 14.11 -2.70
C SER A 96 -20.85 15.00 -2.27
N ASN A 97 -21.96 14.93 -3.01
CA ASN A 97 -23.26 15.44 -2.54
C ASN A 97 -24.26 14.33 -2.19
N GLY A 98 -23.83 13.06 -2.26
CA GLY A 98 -24.62 11.90 -1.90
C GLY A 98 -25.80 11.61 -2.85
N THR A 99 -25.71 12.05 -4.11
CA THR A 99 -26.81 11.90 -5.08
C THR A 99 -26.78 10.60 -5.88
N ALA A 100 -25.67 9.85 -5.84
CA ALA A 100 -25.51 8.58 -6.55
C ALA A 100 -24.71 7.55 -5.73
N VAL A 101 -25.04 7.40 -4.45
CA VAL A 101 -24.26 6.55 -3.52
C VAL A 101 -24.48 5.07 -3.81
N LEU A 102 -23.46 4.40 -4.34
CA LEU A 102 -23.49 2.98 -4.65
C LEU A 102 -24.77 2.59 -5.46
N GLY A 103 -25.47 1.53 -5.06
CA GLY A 103 -26.79 1.17 -5.58
C GLY A 103 -27.97 1.81 -4.83
N LEU A 104 -27.72 2.71 -3.88
CA LEU A 104 -28.75 3.34 -3.04
C LEU A 104 -29.32 4.62 -3.68
N GLY A 105 -28.60 5.20 -4.64
CA GLY A 105 -29.02 6.41 -5.34
C GLY A 105 -28.88 7.66 -4.48
N ASN A 106 -29.87 8.55 -4.56
CA ASN A 106 -29.83 9.82 -3.84
C ASN A 106 -30.28 9.63 -2.39
N ILE A 107 -29.32 9.46 -1.48
CA ILE A 107 -29.54 9.35 -0.04
C ILE A 107 -29.10 10.62 0.72
N GLY A 108 -28.58 11.60 0.00
CA GLY A 108 -28.14 12.88 0.52
C GLY A 108 -26.76 12.85 1.19
N PRO A 109 -26.22 14.03 1.50
CA PRO A 109 -24.84 14.22 1.94
C PRO A 109 -24.52 13.51 3.26
N LEU A 110 -25.43 13.48 4.25
CA LEU A 110 -25.13 12.86 5.54
C LEU A 110 -25.07 11.33 5.47
N ALA A 111 -25.97 10.69 4.72
CA ALA A 111 -25.98 9.24 4.54
C ALA A 111 -24.85 8.77 3.60
N SER A 112 -24.44 9.64 2.69
CA SER A 112 -23.07 9.91 2.23
C SER A 112 -21.87 9.35 2.99
N LYS A 113 -21.70 9.95 4.16
CA LYS A 113 -20.44 10.10 4.87
C LYS A 113 -19.70 8.79 5.15
N PRO A 114 -20.38 7.69 5.56
CA PRO A 114 -19.69 6.42 5.77
C PRO A 114 -18.97 5.93 4.51
N VAL A 115 -19.47 6.17 3.30
CA VAL A 115 -18.78 5.77 2.07
C VAL A 115 -17.52 6.61 1.86
N MET A 116 -17.61 7.93 2.05
CA MET A 116 -16.51 8.88 1.88
C MET A 116 -15.38 8.67 2.90
N GLU A 117 -15.70 8.44 4.17
CA GLU A 117 -14.72 8.01 5.18
C GLU A 117 -14.01 6.72 4.75
N GLY A 118 -14.73 5.80 4.12
CA GLY A 118 -14.16 4.56 3.60
C GLY A 118 -13.10 4.81 2.53
N LYS A 119 -13.38 5.72 1.58
CA LYS A 119 -12.42 6.14 0.57
C LYS A 119 -11.18 6.76 1.22
N CYS A 120 -11.34 7.61 2.24
CA CYS A 120 -10.23 8.21 2.98
C CYS A 120 -9.33 7.17 3.67
N VAL A 121 -9.93 6.16 4.33
CA VAL A 121 -9.20 5.05 4.96
C VAL A 121 -8.39 4.25 3.93
N LEU A 122 -8.98 3.96 2.77
CA LEU A 122 -8.31 3.22 1.70
C LEU A 122 -7.15 4.02 1.10
N MET A 123 -7.35 5.32 0.84
CA MET A 123 -6.29 6.22 0.39
C MET A 123 -5.11 6.24 1.37
N ASN A 124 -5.40 6.31 2.67
CA ASN A 124 -4.37 6.32 3.70
C ASN A 124 -3.64 4.98 3.81
N GLY A 125 -4.37 3.89 4.00
CA GLY A 125 -3.78 2.57 4.24
C GLY A 125 -3.06 1.97 3.02
N MET A 126 -3.48 2.31 1.80
CA MET A 126 -2.91 1.72 0.58
C MET A 126 -1.84 2.58 -0.09
N ALA A 127 -1.87 3.91 0.12
CA ALA A 127 -0.99 4.83 -0.58
C ALA A 127 -0.41 5.95 0.30
N GLY A 128 -0.67 5.94 1.61
CA GLY A 128 -0.14 6.95 2.54
C GLY A 128 -0.66 8.36 2.28
N LEU A 129 -1.84 8.47 1.64
CA LEU A 129 -2.50 9.74 1.35
C LEU A 129 -3.33 10.22 2.53
N TYR A 130 -3.48 11.53 2.69
CA TYR A 130 -4.39 12.12 3.67
C TYR A 130 -5.72 12.43 2.99
N GLY A 131 -6.68 11.50 3.08
CA GLY A 131 -8.04 11.76 2.62
C GLY A 131 -8.76 12.72 3.56
N VAL A 132 -9.55 13.64 3.03
CA VAL A 132 -10.49 14.47 3.79
C VAL A 132 -11.84 14.42 3.09
N ASP A 133 -12.84 13.83 3.74
CA ASP A 133 -14.19 13.72 3.21
C ASP A 133 -14.99 15.02 3.41
N ILE A 134 -15.67 15.45 2.35
CA ILE A 134 -16.45 16.69 2.30
C ILE A 134 -17.80 16.40 1.64
N GLU A 135 -18.84 16.33 2.47
CA GLU A 135 -20.22 16.15 2.02
C GLU A 135 -20.90 17.50 1.76
N VAL A 136 -21.11 17.84 0.49
CA VAL A 136 -21.70 19.10 0.04
C VAL A 136 -23.22 18.97 0.00
N SER A 137 -23.92 19.72 0.86
CA SER A 137 -25.39 19.77 0.87
C SER A 137 -25.96 20.68 -0.22
N GLU A 138 -25.67 20.39 -1.48
CA GLU A 138 -26.16 21.11 -2.65
C GLU A 138 -26.35 20.17 -3.85
N SER A 139 -27.37 20.42 -4.66
CA SER A 139 -27.71 19.61 -5.85
C SER A 139 -27.49 20.36 -7.17
N ASN A 140 -27.42 21.69 -7.14
CA ASN A 140 -27.11 22.49 -8.33
C ASN A 140 -25.61 22.41 -8.66
N ALA A 141 -25.30 21.98 -9.90
CA ALA A 141 -23.93 21.78 -10.37
C ALA A 141 -23.05 23.04 -10.25
N ASP A 142 -23.56 24.21 -10.67
CA ASP A 142 -22.79 25.47 -10.65
C ASP A 142 -22.39 25.86 -9.22
N LYS A 143 -23.30 25.67 -8.27
CA LYS A 143 -23.02 25.95 -6.86
C LYS A 143 -22.05 24.94 -6.23
N ILE A 144 -22.10 23.67 -6.64
CA ILE A 144 -21.09 22.68 -6.24
C ILE A 144 -19.72 23.10 -6.77
N ILE A 145 -19.63 23.47 -8.05
CA ILE A 145 -18.40 23.95 -8.68
C ILE A 145 -17.84 25.16 -7.91
N GLU A 146 -18.69 26.14 -7.59
CA GLU A 146 -18.29 27.32 -6.79
C GLU A 146 -17.78 26.94 -5.40
N CYS A 147 -18.45 26.02 -4.71
CA CYS A 147 -18.06 25.56 -3.39
C CYS A 147 -16.68 24.88 -3.43
N VAL A 148 -16.49 23.93 -4.34
CA VAL A 148 -15.24 23.17 -4.47
C VAL A 148 -14.09 24.07 -4.95
N ALA A 149 -14.34 24.96 -5.91
CA ALA A 149 -13.31 25.86 -6.43
C ALA A 149 -12.76 26.79 -5.33
N LYS A 150 -13.60 27.24 -4.39
CA LYS A 150 -13.19 28.12 -3.29
C LYS A 150 -12.35 27.44 -2.21
N ILE A 151 -12.41 26.11 -2.11
CA ILE A 151 -11.63 25.35 -1.13
C ILE A 151 -10.44 24.62 -1.74
N GLY A 152 -10.30 24.63 -3.08
CA GLY A 152 -9.27 23.88 -3.81
C GLY A 152 -7.84 24.17 -3.37
N ASP A 153 -7.55 25.41 -2.91
CA ASP A 153 -6.24 25.79 -2.39
C ASP A 153 -5.81 24.99 -1.14
N SER A 154 -6.74 24.35 -0.44
CA SER A 154 -6.43 23.52 0.74
C SER A 154 -5.88 22.13 0.39
N PHE A 155 -6.08 21.66 -0.85
CA PHE A 155 -5.85 20.26 -1.23
C PHE A 155 -4.81 20.13 -2.34
N GLY A 156 -4.09 19.02 -2.36
CA GLY A 156 -3.20 18.67 -3.46
C GLY A 156 -3.95 18.07 -4.64
N ALA A 157 -5.12 17.48 -4.41
CA ALA A 157 -6.01 16.94 -5.44
C ALA A 157 -7.46 16.85 -4.96
N ILE A 158 -8.39 16.75 -5.90
CA ILE A 158 -9.82 16.55 -5.66
C ILE A 158 -10.27 15.21 -6.25
N ASN A 159 -10.89 14.38 -5.42
CA ASN A 159 -11.61 13.18 -5.81
C ASN A 159 -13.12 13.44 -5.74
N LEU A 160 -13.81 13.40 -6.88
CA LEU A 160 -15.27 13.49 -6.94
C LEU A 160 -15.88 12.09 -6.82
N GLU A 161 -16.90 11.95 -5.99
CA GLU A 161 -17.55 10.67 -5.67
C GLU A 161 -19.08 10.81 -5.58
N ASP A 162 -19.81 9.79 -6.03
CA ASP A 162 -21.24 9.63 -5.82
C ASP A 162 -22.09 10.87 -6.21
N ILE A 163 -21.68 11.57 -7.27
CA ILE A 163 -22.43 12.66 -7.91
C ILE A 163 -23.17 12.09 -9.11
N LYS A 164 -24.48 12.28 -9.18
CA LYS A 164 -25.30 11.75 -10.27
C LYS A 164 -24.94 12.35 -11.65
N ALA A 165 -25.16 11.57 -12.69
CA ALA A 165 -25.18 12.06 -14.06
C ALA A 165 -26.51 12.76 -14.39
N PRO A 166 -26.52 13.76 -15.30
CA PRO A 166 -25.37 14.28 -16.06
C PRO A 166 -24.53 15.34 -15.32
N GLU A 167 -24.94 15.78 -14.13
CA GLU A 167 -24.28 16.87 -13.40
C GLU A 167 -22.81 16.59 -13.11
N CYS A 168 -22.45 15.34 -12.82
CA CYS A 168 -21.07 14.92 -12.56
C CYS A 168 -20.08 15.28 -13.68
N PHE A 169 -20.51 15.25 -14.94
CA PHE A 169 -19.66 15.59 -16.10
C PHE A 169 -19.34 17.08 -16.14
N VAL A 170 -20.35 17.91 -15.88
CA VAL A 170 -20.19 19.38 -15.87
C VAL A 170 -19.32 19.80 -14.69
N VAL A 171 -19.58 19.22 -13.50
CA VAL A 171 -18.80 19.48 -12.28
C VAL A 171 -17.33 19.14 -12.49
N GLU A 172 -17.01 17.94 -12.97
CA GLU A 172 -15.63 17.54 -13.21
C GLU A 172 -14.94 18.45 -14.23
N LYS A 173 -15.57 18.67 -15.39
CA LYS A 173 -15.00 19.45 -16.49
C LYS A 173 -14.70 20.89 -16.09
N GLU A 174 -15.59 21.55 -15.37
CA GLU A 174 -15.38 22.93 -14.93
C GLU A 174 -14.35 23.04 -13.81
N LEU A 175 -14.31 22.07 -12.89
CA LEU A 175 -13.28 22.05 -11.85
C LEU A 175 -11.88 21.81 -12.43
N GLN A 176 -11.73 20.91 -13.41
CA GLN A 176 -10.45 20.71 -14.13
C GLN A 176 -9.95 21.95 -14.88
N LYS A 177 -10.84 22.89 -15.23
CA LYS A 177 -10.46 24.17 -15.85
C LYS A 177 -10.06 25.22 -14.83
N ARG A 178 -10.75 25.26 -13.68
CA ARG A 178 -10.61 26.32 -12.66
C ARG A 178 -9.48 26.05 -11.68
N LEU A 179 -9.14 24.79 -11.45
CA LEU A 179 -8.15 24.37 -10.45
C LEU A 179 -6.83 23.98 -11.13
N ASP A 180 -5.70 24.39 -10.51
CA ASP A 180 -4.34 24.00 -10.90
C ASP A 180 -3.85 22.77 -10.10
N ILE A 181 -4.79 21.86 -9.81
CA ILE A 181 -4.56 20.58 -9.12
C ILE A 181 -5.36 19.47 -9.83
N PRO A 182 -4.98 18.19 -9.68
CA PRO A 182 -5.70 17.09 -10.31
C PRO A 182 -7.11 16.98 -9.75
N VAL A 183 -8.09 16.94 -10.65
CA VAL A 183 -9.50 16.66 -10.33
C VAL A 183 -9.88 15.38 -11.08
N PHE A 184 -10.40 14.39 -10.36
CA PHE A 184 -10.71 13.07 -10.88
C PHE A 184 -12.01 12.56 -10.27
N HIS A 185 -12.94 12.10 -11.10
CA HIS A 185 -14.15 11.42 -10.64
C HIS A 185 -13.97 9.89 -10.64
N ASP A 186 -14.00 9.25 -9.47
CA ASP A 186 -13.67 7.83 -9.34
C ASP A 186 -14.72 6.91 -9.97
N ASP A 187 -16.02 7.16 -9.75
CA ASP A 187 -17.08 6.32 -10.35
C ASP A 187 -17.05 6.33 -11.89
N GLN A 188 -16.52 7.40 -12.49
CA GLN A 188 -16.32 7.50 -13.93
C GLN A 188 -15.00 6.83 -14.32
N HIS A 189 -13.89 7.47 -13.99
CA HIS A 189 -12.58 7.13 -14.53
C HIS A 189 -11.92 5.98 -13.79
N GLY A 190 -12.17 5.81 -12.48
CA GLY A 190 -11.69 4.68 -11.71
C GLY A 190 -12.28 3.36 -12.22
N THR A 191 -13.60 3.33 -12.41
CA THR A 191 -14.30 2.21 -13.04
C THR A 191 -13.76 1.92 -14.43
N ALA A 192 -13.60 2.96 -15.26
CA ALA A 192 -13.07 2.82 -16.61
C ALA A 192 -11.65 2.25 -16.64
N ILE A 193 -10.76 2.73 -15.77
CA ILE A 193 -9.36 2.27 -15.69
C ILE A 193 -9.30 0.79 -15.32
N VAL A 194 -10.01 0.38 -14.27
CA VAL A 194 -9.92 -1.01 -13.79
C VAL A 194 -10.62 -1.96 -14.77
N ALA A 195 -11.75 -1.56 -15.35
CA ALA A 195 -12.42 -2.34 -16.39
C ALA A 195 -11.53 -2.48 -17.64
N CYS A 196 -10.88 -1.41 -18.10
CA CYS A 196 -9.96 -1.47 -19.23
C CYS A 196 -8.72 -2.31 -18.92
N ALA A 197 -8.17 -2.27 -17.69
CA ALA A 197 -7.03 -3.10 -17.32
C ALA A 197 -7.37 -4.60 -17.36
N GLY A 198 -8.54 -4.96 -16.81
CA GLY A 198 -9.04 -6.33 -16.94
C GLY A 198 -9.28 -6.73 -18.39
N LEU A 199 -9.95 -5.87 -19.16
CA LEU A 199 -10.29 -6.17 -20.55
C LEU A 199 -9.05 -6.28 -21.42
N GLU A 200 -8.06 -5.41 -21.25
CA GLU A 200 -6.74 -5.48 -21.91
C GLU A 200 -6.06 -6.84 -21.65
N ASN A 201 -6.14 -7.36 -20.43
CA ASN A 201 -5.63 -8.69 -20.10
C ASN A 201 -6.48 -9.83 -20.66
N ALA A 202 -7.81 -9.69 -20.66
CA ALA A 202 -8.70 -10.68 -21.25
C ALA A 202 -8.51 -10.76 -22.77
N LEU A 203 -8.38 -9.63 -23.46
CA LEU A 203 -8.07 -9.53 -24.89
C LEU A 203 -6.72 -10.18 -25.22
N HIS A 204 -5.72 -9.95 -24.39
CA HIS A 204 -4.42 -10.60 -24.50
C HIS A 204 -4.53 -12.14 -24.41
N LEU A 205 -5.34 -12.67 -23.49
CA LEU A 205 -5.55 -14.12 -23.34
C LEU A 205 -6.30 -14.76 -24.51
N VAL A 206 -7.16 -14.00 -25.19
CA VAL A 206 -7.96 -14.51 -26.33
C VAL A 206 -7.40 -14.10 -27.68
N ASP A 207 -6.20 -13.50 -27.71
CA ASP A 207 -5.48 -13.02 -28.90
C ASP A 207 -6.34 -12.09 -29.80
N LYS A 208 -6.98 -11.10 -29.18
CA LYS A 208 -7.77 -10.07 -29.88
C LYS A 208 -7.23 -8.68 -29.59
N LYS A 209 -7.43 -7.76 -30.54
CA LYS A 209 -7.11 -6.32 -30.38
C LYS A 209 -8.38 -5.51 -30.18
N TRP A 210 -8.26 -4.33 -29.56
CA TRP A 210 -9.35 -3.37 -29.42
C TRP A 210 -10.05 -3.03 -30.75
N SER A 211 -9.30 -2.95 -31.84
CA SER A 211 -9.81 -2.61 -33.18
C SER A 211 -10.70 -3.69 -33.81
N ASP A 212 -10.67 -4.90 -33.26
CA ASP A 212 -11.24 -6.10 -33.87
C ASP A 212 -12.48 -6.61 -33.12
N ILE A 213 -12.72 -6.10 -31.91
CA ILE A 213 -13.84 -6.55 -31.09
C ILE A 213 -15.14 -5.81 -31.40
N LYS A 214 -16.25 -6.54 -31.29
CA LYS A 214 -17.61 -6.01 -31.13
C LYS A 214 -18.00 -6.07 -29.66
N ILE A 215 -18.50 -4.94 -29.12
CA ILE A 215 -18.89 -4.82 -27.71
C ILE A 215 -20.36 -4.41 -27.57
N ILE A 216 -21.06 -5.08 -26.66
CA ILE A 216 -22.36 -4.65 -26.14
C ILE A 216 -22.14 -4.02 -24.78
N VAL A 217 -22.68 -2.82 -24.58
CA VAL A 217 -22.69 -2.14 -23.28
C VAL A 217 -24.12 -2.02 -22.79
N SER A 218 -24.39 -2.55 -21.59
CA SER A 218 -25.68 -2.41 -20.92
C SER A 218 -25.58 -1.36 -19.83
N GLY A 219 -26.29 -0.25 -20.00
CA GLY A 219 -26.20 0.93 -19.15
C GLY A 219 -25.49 2.08 -19.86
N ALA A 220 -26.07 3.27 -19.79
CA ALA A 220 -25.57 4.49 -20.43
C ALA A 220 -25.39 5.64 -19.42
N GLY A 221 -24.96 5.28 -18.21
CA GLY A 221 -24.61 6.20 -17.13
C GLY A 221 -23.14 6.66 -17.20
N ALA A 222 -22.70 7.40 -16.17
CA ALA A 222 -21.38 8.01 -16.12
C ALA A 222 -20.23 7.01 -16.28
N ALA A 223 -20.27 5.92 -15.51
CA ALA A 223 -19.27 4.85 -15.57
C ALA A 223 -19.19 4.21 -16.97
N ALA A 224 -20.34 3.92 -17.59
CA ALA A 224 -20.39 3.25 -18.90
C ALA A 224 -19.82 4.12 -20.02
N LEU A 225 -20.17 5.41 -20.02
CA LEU A 225 -19.65 6.37 -20.99
C LEU A 225 -18.15 6.60 -20.80
N ALA A 226 -17.67 6.71 -19.56
CA ALA A 226 -16.24 6.81 -19.27
C ALA A 226 -15.46 5.55 -19.67
N CYS A 227 -16.02 4.36 -19.46
CA CYS A 227 -15.46 3.10 -19.96
C CYS A 227 -15.33 3.13 -21.48
N LEU A 228 -16.39 3.50 -22.19
CA LEU A 228 -16.37 3.59 -23.65
C LEU A 228 -15.34 4.60 -24.17
N ASP A 229 -15.28 5.79 -23.56
CA ASP A 229 -14.29 6.81 -23.94
C ASP A 229 -12.86 6.27 -23.77
N ALA A 230 -12.60 5.59 -22.65
CA ALA A 230 -11.29 4.96 -22.40
C ALA A 230 -10.99 3.85 -23.42
N MET A 231 -11.94 2.96 -23.71
CA MET A 231 -11.77 1.88 -24.67
C MET A 231 -11.54 2.41 -26.10
N VAL A 232 -12.25 3.46 -26.51
CA VAL A 232 -12.05 4.12 -27.81
C VAL A 232 -10.64 4.72 -27.91
N ASN A 233 -10.18 5.39 -26.85
CA ASN A 233 -8.82 5.92 -26.81
C ASN A 233 -7.74 4.82 -26.80
N LEU A 234 -8.08 3.59 -26.39
CA LEU A 234 -7.22 2.40 -26.49
C LEU A 234 -7.29 1.72 -27.88
N GLY A 235 -8.21 2.12 -28.75
CA GLY A 235 -8.32 1.64 -30.13
C GLY A 235 -9.63 0.95 -30.49
N LEU A 236 -10.63 0.94 -29.59
CA LEU A 236 -11.96 0.43 -29.90
C LEU A 236 -12.63 1.31 -30.97
N LYS A 237 -13.16 0.67 -32.00
CA LYS A 237 -13.88 1.35 -33.07
C LYS A 237 -15.31 1.68 -32.64
N LYS A 238 -15.75 2.93 -32.82
CA LYS A 238 -17.09 3.39 -32.41
C LYS A 238 -18.20 2.64 -33.13
N GLU A 239 -17.99 2.29 -34.40
CA GLU A 239 -18.92 1.48 -35.19
C GLU A 239 -19.18 0.09 -34.57
N ASN A 240 -18.25 -0.41 -33.74
CA ASN A 240 -18.37 -1.70 -33.07
C ASN A 240 -19.01 -1.61 -31.66
N VAL A 241 -19.47 -0.42 -31.25
CA VAL A 241 -20.07 -0.17 -29.93
C VAL A 241 -21.60 -0.23 -30.00
N TYR A 242 -22.20 -1.17 -29.28
CA TYR A 242 -23.64 -1.29 -29.15
C TYR A 242 -24.07 -0.91 -27.74
N LEU A 243 -24.30 0.39 -27.52
CA LEU A 243 -24.70 0.97 -26.24
C LEU A 243 -26.23 0.90 -26.05
N PHE A 244 -26.67 0.23 -25.00
CA PHE A 244 -28.09 0.11 -24.63
C PHE A 244 -28.39 0.90 -23.36
N ASP A 245 -29.42 1.74 -23.41
CA ASP A 245 -30.02 2.37 -22.23
C ASP A 245 -31.37 1.71 -21.88
N SER A 246 -32.10 2.30 -20.92
CA SER A 246 -33.39 1.76 -20.46
C SER A 246 -34.47 1.71 -21.54
N LYS A 247 -34.29 2.42 -22.65
CA LYS A 247 -35.24 2.52 -23.76
C LYS A 247 -34.76 1.77 -25.02
N GLY A 248 -33.63 1.05 -24.96
CA GLY A 248 -33.09 0.25 -26.07
C GLY A 248 -31.75 0.76 -26.58
N LEU A 249 -31.40 0.39 -27.83
CA LEU A 249 -30.15 0.79 -28.45
C LEU A 249 -30.12 2.31 -28.68
N VAL A 250 -28.99 2.93 -28.31
CA VAL A 250 -28.68 4.32 -28.68
C VAL A 250 -28.45 4.38 -30.19
N SER A 251 -29.45 4.90 -30.93
CA SER A 251 -29.50 4.85 -32.39
C SER A 251 -30.05 6.14 -33.01
N GLU A 252 -29.83 6.35 -34.32
CA GLU A 252 -30.30 7.52 -35.07
C GLU A 252 -31.83 7.67 -35.08
N SER A 253 -32.57 6.58 -34.88
CA SER A 253 -34.03 6.62 -34.73
C SER A 253 -34.52 7.24 -33.41
N ARG A 254 -33.63 7.59 -32.48
CA ARG A 254 -33.95 8.13 -31.15
C ARG A 254 -33.64 9.62 -31.06
N ASP A 255 -34.61 10.42 -30.62
CA ASP A 255 -34.53 11.88 -30.49
C ASP A 255 -34.24 12.36 -29.06
N ASP A 256 -34.42 11.51 -28.05
CA ASP A 256 -34.28 11.82 -26.63
C ASP A 256 -32.85 11.70 -26.07
N LEU A 257 -31.85 11.58 -26.94
CA LEU A 257 -30.46 11.36 -26.57
C LEU A 257 -29.74 12.67 -26.18
N ASN A 258 -29.01 12.64 -25.06
CA ASN A 258 -28.08 13.71 -24.69
C ASN A 258 -26.80 13.66 -25.54
N GLU A 259 -25.96 14.71 -25.45
CA GLU A 259 -24.73 14.83 -26.24
C GLU A 259 -23.74 13.67 -26.02
N TYR A 260 -23.63 13.18 -24.78
CA TYR A 260 -22.70 12.11 -24.41
C TYR A 260 -23.12 10.76 -25.03
N LYS A 261 -24.41 10.43 -25.04
CA LYS A 261 -24.94 9.22 -25.68
C LYS A 261 -24.81 9.28 -27.19
N LYS A 262 -25.05 10.45 -27.80
CA LYS A 262 -24.96 10.67 -29.25
C LYS A 262 -23.58 10.30 -29.82
N ALA A 263 -22.52 10.38 -29.02
CA ALA A 263 -21.17 10.00 -29.43
C ALA A 263 -21.01 8.51 -29.80
N TYR A 264 -21.96 7.65 -29.38
CA TYR A 264 -21.98 6.20 -29.56
C TYR A 264 -23.23 5.70 -30.31
N MET A 265 -23.89 6.61 -31.02
CA MET A 265 -25.13 6.33 -31.73
C MET A 265 -24.90 5.44 -32.95
N GLN A 266 -25.71 4.38 -33.06
CA GLN A 266 -25.72 3.48 -34.20
C GLN A 266 -26.74 3.90 -35.27
N LYS A 267 -26.47 3.59 -36.54
CA LYS A 267 -27.38 3.94 -37.65
C LYS A 267 -28.69 3.17 -37.59
N GLU A 268 -28.59 1.87 -37.35
CA GLU A 268 -29.72 0.96 -37.32
C GLU A 268 -30.04 0.55 -35.89
N SER A 269 -31.32 0.49 -35.56
CA SER A 269 -31.77 -0.08 -34.30
C SER A 269 -31.71 -1.61 -34.37
N VAL A 270 -31.26 -2.23 -33.28
CA VAL A 270 -31.29 -3.69 -33.11
C VAL A 270 -31.83 -3.98 -31.71
N GLU A 271 -32.63 -5.04 -31.60
CA GLU A 271 -33.11 -5.53 -30.31
C GLU A 271 -31.95 -6.07 -29.47
N PHE A 272 -32.06 -5.89 -28.15
CA PHE A 272 -30.98 -6.23 -27.22
C PHE A 272 -30.50 -7.69 -27.37
N LYS A 273 -31.43 -8.63 -27.53
CA LYS A 273 -31.11 -10.06 -27.69
C LYS A 273 -30.39 -10.35 -29.00
N ASP A 274 -30.80 -9.70 -30.09
CA ASP A 274 -30.25 -9.97 -31.43
C ASP A 274 -28.84 -9.41 -31.62
N ALA A 275 -28.47 -8.40 -30.82
CA ALA A 275 -27.13 -7.81 -30.86
C ALA A 275 -26.01 -8.79 -30.48
N PHE A 276 -26.30 -9.83 -29.67
CA PHE A 276 -25.30 -10.75 -29.11
C PHE A 276 -24.60 -11.61 -30.15
N LYS A 277 -25.24 -11.87 -31.29
CA LYS A 277 -24.62 -12.61 -32.38
C LYS A 277 -23.39 -11.86 -32.91
N GLY A 278 -22.26 -12.55 -32.95
CA GLY A 278 -21.00 -11.97 -33.41
C GLY A 278 -20.32 -11.04 -32.39
N THR A 279 -20.78 -11.00 -31.14
CA THR A 279 -20.23 -10.12 -30.10
C THR A 279 -19.12 -10.81 -29.32
N ASP A 280 -18.04 -10.07 -29.05
CA ASP A 280 -16.87 -10.55 -28.32
C ASP A 280 -16.91 -10.17 -26.84
N VAL A 281 -17.42 -8.98 -26.54
CA VAL A 281 -17.39 -8.39 -25.19
C VAL A 281 -18.79 -7.96 -24.78
N PHE A 282 -19.17 -8.29 -23.55
CA PHE A 282 -20.31 -7.69 -22.86
C PHE A 282 -19.81 -6.89 -21.66
N LEU A 283 -20.18 -5.61 -21.58
CA LEU A 283 -19.92 -4.74 -20.44
C LEU A 283 -21.27 -4.33 -19.82
N GLY A 284 -21.57 -4.90 -18.66
CA GLY A 284 -22.74 -4.58 -17.84
C GLY A 284 -22.39 -3.58 -16.76
N LEU A 285 -23.07 -2.43 -16.80
CA LEU A 285 -23.04 -1.37 -15.78
C LEU A 285 -24.48 -0.90 -15.52
N SER A 286 -25.38 -1.87 -15.32
CA SER A 286 -26.83 -1.67 -15.31
C SER A 286 -27.52 -2.33 -14.13
N VAL A 287 -28.35 -3.35 -14.37
CA VAL A 287 -29.22 -3.98 -13.39
C VAL A 287 -28.97 -5.48 -13.32
N ALA A 288 -29.19 -6.05 -12.14
CA ALA A 288 -29.00 -7.47 -11.86
C ALA A 288 -29.77 -8.38 -12.85
N GLY A 289 -29.13 -9.45 -13.29
CA GLY A 289 -29.77 -10.49 -14.11
C GLY A 289 -30.18 -10.06 -15.52
N LYS A 290 -29.68 -8.92 -16.03
CA LYS A 290 -30.00 -8.41 -17.38
C LYS A 290 -29.46 -9.31 -18.49
N LEU A 291 -28.32 -9.96 -18.29
CA LEU A 291 -27.70 -10.86 -19.27
C LEU A 291 -28.20 -12.30 -19.04
N LYS A 292 -28.78 -12.90 -20.08
CA LYS A 292 -29.38 -14.25 -20.00
C LYS A 292 -28.47 -15.31 -20.64
N LYS A 293 -28.65 -16.57 -20.24
CA LYS A 293 -27.85 -17.71 -20.69
C LYS A 293 -27.89 -17.92 -22.21
N ASP A 294 -29.05 -17.73 -22.84
CA ASP A 294 -29.21 -17.81 -24.30
C ASP A 294 -28.41 -16.72 -25.01
N MET A 295 -28.41 -15.48 -24.48
CA MET A 295 -27.60 -14.38 -25.03
C MET A 295 -26.10 -14.67 -24.95
N VAL A 296 -25.63 -15.28 -23.86
CA VAL A 296 -24.22 -15.68 -23.71
C VAL A 296 -23.85 -16.82 -24.67
N ALA A 297 -24.76 -17.77 -24.88
CA ALA A 297 -24.55 -18.86 -25.85
C ALA A 297 -24.35 -18.34 -27.28
N ASP A 298 -25.03 -17.24 -27.66
CA ASP A 298 -24.97 -16.63 -28.99
C ASP A 298 -23.70 -15.78 -29.27
N MET A 299 -22.86 -15.52 -28.26
CA MET A 299 -21.62 -14.75 -28.40
C MET A 299 -20.53 -15.52 -29.17
N ASN A 300 -19.49 -14.82 -29.64
CA ASN A 300 -18.33 -15.44 -30.30
C ASN A 300 -17.56 -16.40 -29.38
N LYS A 301 -16.61 -17.18 -29.94
CA LYS A 301 -15.66 -18.01 -29.19
C LYS A 301 -14.83 -17.14 -28.21
N ASN A 302 -14.59 -17.68 -27.01
CA ASN A 302 -13.92 -17.03 -25.88
C ASN A 302 -14.49 -15.63 -25.55
N PRO A 303 -15.80 -15.53 -25.20
CA PRO A 303 -16.42 -14.25 -24.95
C PRO A 303 -15.94 -13.69 -23.61
N ILE A 304 -15.86 -12.37 -23.54
CA ILE A 304 -15.44 -11.66 -22.33
C ILE A 304 -16.66 -10.96 -21.75
N ILE A 305 -16.99 -11.26 -20.50
CA ILE A 305 -18.22 -10.81 -19.84
C ILE A 305 -17.85 -10.08 -18.57
N PHE A 306 -18.08 -8.76 -18.55
CA PHE A 306 -17.87 -7.91 -17.38
C PHE A 306 -19.24 -7.54 -16.83
N GLY A 307 -19.74 -8.27 -15.82
CA GLY A 307 -21.00 -7.99 -15.15
C GLY A 307 -20.76 -7.20 -13.88
N LEU A 308 -20.77 -5.87 -13.97
CA LEU A 308 -20.29 -4.98 -12.91
C LEU A 308 -21.41 -4.38 -12.04
N ALA A 309 -22.67 -4.77 -12.27
CA ALA A 309 -23.75 -4.39 -11.37
C ALA A 309 -23.53 -4.95 -9.94
N ASN A 310 -23.82 -4.12 -8.94
CA ASN A 310 -23.75 -4.46 -7.53
C ASN A 310 -25.14 -4.36 -6.87
N PRO A 311 -25.47 -5.20 -5.87
CA PRO A 311 -24.66 -6.29 -5.32
C PRO A 311 -24.73 -7.60 -6.14
N VAL A 312 -25.66 -7.69 -7.10
CA VAL A 312 -25.84 -8.86 -7.97
C VAL A 312 -25.51 -8.48 -9.41
N PRO A 313 -24.59 -9.21 -10.09
CA PRO A 313 -24.16 -8.87 -11.44
C PRO A 313 -25.26 -9.13 -12.48
N GLU A 314 -25.02 -8.66 -13.71
CA GLU A 314 -25.89 -8.91 -14.86
C GLU A 314 -26.06 -10.40 -15.17
N ILE A 315 -25.04 -11.22 -14.88
CA ILE A 315 -25.06 -12.68 -14.88
C ILE A 315 -24.05 -13.20 -13.86
N MET A 316 -24.36 -14.29 -13.17
CA MET A 316 -23.39 -14.95 -12.28
C MET A 316 -22.35 -15.74 -13.10
N PRO A 317 -21.07 -15.82 -12.66
CA PRO A 317 -20.06 -16.60 -13.36
C PRO A 317 -20.48 -18.05 -13.62
N ASP A 318 -21.03 -18.75 -12.63
CA ASP A 318 -21.50 -20.13 -12.77
C ASP A 318 -22.59 -20.27 -13.86
N GLU A 319 -23.46 -19.28 -13.98
CA GLU A 319 -24.50 -19.27 -15.02
C GLU A 319 -23.90 -19.05 -16.41
N ALA A 320 -22.94 -18.15 -16.55
CA ALA A 320 -22.23 -17.92 -17.81
C ALA A 320 -21.42 -19.18 -18.23
N HIS A 321 -20.67 -19.77 -17.30
CA HIS A 321 -19.90 -21.00 -17.56
C HIS A 321 -20.77 -22.20 -17.88
N SER A 322 -22.01 -22.26 -17.38
CA SER A 322 -22.95 -23.36 -17.70
C SER A 322 -23.33 -23.44 -19.18
N VAL A 323 -23.20 -22.34 -19.93
CA VAL A 323 -23.48 -22.30 -21.37
C VAL A 323 -22.22 -22.04 -22.21
N ARG A 324 -21.21 -21.40 -21.63
CA ARG A 324 -19.93 -21.06 -22.29
C ARG A 324 -18.76 -21.28 -21.33
N SER A 325 -18.26 -22.51 -21.27
CA SER A 325 -17.10 -22.85 -20.44
C SER A 325 -15.82 -22.12 -20.84
N ASP A 326 -15.76 -21.58 -22.07
CA ASP A 326 -14.61 -20.86 -22.60
C ASP A 326 -14.60 -19.36 -22.27
N CYS A 327 -15.67 -18.82 -21.68
CA CYS A 327 -15.78 -17.39 -21.36
C CYS A 327 -14.81 -16.93 -20.25
N ILE A 328 -14.46 -15.65 -20.29
CA ILE A 328 -13.76 -14.95 -19.20
C ILE A 328 -14.80 -14.04 -18.53
N VAL A 329 -15.03 -14.23 -17.23
CA VAL A 329 -16.03 -13.47 -16.49
C VAL A 329 -15.36 -12.61 -15.43
N ALA A 330 -15.75 -11.34 -15.35
CA ALA A 330 -15.34 -10.39 -14.32
C ALA A 330 -16.57 -9.74 -13.69
N THR A 331 -16.49 -9.46 -12.39
CA THR A 331 -17.61 -8.84 -11.63
C THR A 331 -17.12 -7.79 -10.66
N GLY A 332 -18.03 -7.01 -10.05
CA GLY A 332 -17.69 -6.08 -8.96
C GLY A 332 -17.46 -6.76 -7.59
N ARG A 333 -17.77 -8.06 -7.48
CA ARG A 333 -17.82 -8.79 -6.20
C ARG A 333 -16.45 -9.30 -5.77
N SER A 334 -16.13 -9.15 -4.48
CA SER A 334 -14.85 -9.58 -3.90
C SER A 334 -14.77 -11.08 -3.61
N ASP A 335 -15.90 -11.78 -3.56
CA ASP A 335 -15.96 -13.21 -3.33
C ASP A 335 -15.88 -14.04 -4.62
N LEU A 336 -15.77 -13.38 -5.78
CA LEU A 336 -15.68 -14.01 -7.10
C LEU A 336 -14.33 -13.71 -7.77
N PRO A 337 -13.87 -14.55 -8.72
CA PRO A 337 -12.69 -14.27 -9.53
C PRO A 337 -12.81 -12.96 -10.31
N ASN A 338 -11.67 -12.40 -10.72
CA ASN A 338 -11.60 -11.20 -11.58
C ASN A 338 -12.43 -10.01 -11.07
N GLN A 339 -12.22 -9.64 -9.81
CA GLN A 339 -12.91 -8.49 -9.24
C GLN A 339 -12.45 -7.17 -9.90
N VAL A 340 -13.37 -6.49 -10.56
CA VAL A 340 -13.22 -5.11 -11.02
C VAL A 340 -13.64 -4.18 -9.88
N ASN A 341 -12.67 -3.55 -9.23
CA ASN A 341 -12.91 -2.65 -8.11
C ASN A 341 -12.01 -1.43 -8.18
N ASN A 342 -12.61 -0.23 -8.08
CA ASN A 342 -11.94 1.06 -8.21
C ASN A 342 -10.80 1.26 -7.19
N VAL A 343 -10.78 0.50 -6.10
CA VAL A 343 -9.67 0.45 -5.13
C VAL A 343 -8.31 0.12 -5.77
N LEU A 344 -8.32 -0.55 -6.93
CA LEU A 344 -7.11 -0.82 -7.71
C LEU A 344 -6.56 0.42 -8.44
N CYS A 345 -7.31 1.53 -8.46
CA CYS A 345 -6.98 2.74 -9.19
C CYS A 345 -6.79 3.96 -8.27
N PHE A 346 -7.84 4.40 -7.56
CA PHE A 346 -7.82 5.74 -6.95
C PHE A 346 -6.65 5.97 -5.97
N PRO A 347 -6.26 5.04 -5.07
CA PRO A 347 -5.16 5.32 -4.14
C PRO A 347 -3.86 5.61 -4.91
N TYR A 348 -3.61 4.84 -5.97
CA TYR A 348 -2.34 4.81 -6.65
C TYR A 348 -2.21 5.88 -7.73
N ILE A 349 -3.31 6.21 -8.41
CA ILE A 349 -3.32 7.29 -9.40
C ILE A 349 -3.15 8.66 -8.71
N PHE A 350 -3.79 8.88 -7.56
CA PHE A 350 -3.56 10.10 -6.77
C PHE A 350 -2.16 10.15 -6.19
N ARG A 351 -1.62 9.02 -5.73
CA ARG A 351 -0.25 8.97 -5.22
C ARG A 351 0.77 9.37 -6.29
N GLY A 352 0.66 8.84 -7.50
CA GLY A 352 1.54 9.22 -8.61
C GLY A 352 1.35 10.68 -9.03
N ALA A 353 0.11 11.16 -9.08
CA ALA A 353 -0.20 12.55 -9.40
C ALA A 353 0.37 13.52 -8.36
N LEU A 354 0.25 13.21 -7.07
CA LEU A 354 0.78 14.05 -6.01
C LEU A 354 2.30 13.97 -5.93
N ASP A 355 2.92 12.79 -6.07
CA ASP A 355 4.38 12.66 -6.06
C ASP A 355 5.06 13.44 -7.16
N SER A 356 4.42 13.54 -8.32
CA SER A 356 4.88 14.37 -9.43
C SER A 356 4.44 15.84 -9.33
N GLU A 357 3.76 16.27 -8.25
CA GLU A 357 3.16 17.61 -8.17
C GLU A 357 2.33 17.96 -9.42
N SER A 358 1.61 16.98 -9.96
CA SER A 358 0.87 17.15 -11.20
C SER A 358 -0.20 18.23 -11.04
N LYS A 359 -0.32 19.10 -12.02
CA LYS A 359 -1.37 20.12 -12.09
C LYS A 359 -2.71 19.56 -12.57
N LYS A 360 -2.71 18.41 -13.25
CA LYS A 360 -3.88 17.83 -13.92
C LYS A 360 -3.86 16.30 -13.90
N MET A 361 -4.99 15.69 -14.18
CA MET A 361 -5.09 14.24 -14.46
C MET A 361 -5.44 14.03 -15.94
N ASN A 362 -4.44 13.81 -16.79
CA ASN A 362 -4.65 13.65 -18.24
C ASN A 362 -4.87 12.18 -18.64
N TRP A 363 -5.09 11.95 -19.94
CA TRP A 363 -5.34 10.61 -20.47
C TRP A 363 -4.13 9.70 -20.34
N GLU A 364 -2.93 10.21 -20.58
CA GLU A 364 -1.68 9.43 -20.53
C GLU A 364 -1.44 8.88 -19.12
N MET A 365 -1.75 9.65 -18.08
CA MET A 365 -1.73 9.19 -16.69
C MET A 365 -2.76 8.07 -16.44
N LYS A 366 -3.99 8.20 -16.96
CA LYS A 366 -5.02 7.15 -16.86
C LYS A 366 -4.58 5.87 -17.59
N LYS A 367 -4.02 6.00 -18.79
CA LYS A 367 -3.45 4.88 -19.56
C LYS A 367 -2.29 4.22 -18.83
N ALA A 368 -1.38 4.99 -18.23
CA ALA A 368 -0.29 4.45 -17.43
C ALA A 368 -0.81 3.66 -16.21
N CYS A 369 -1.92 4.09 -15.61
CA CYS A 369 -2.60 3.35 -14.55
C CYS A 369 -3.15 2.00 -15.07
N ILE A 370 -3.84 2.02 -16.22
CA ILE A 370 -4.34 0.82 -16.91
C ILE A 370 -3.19 -0.17 -17.17
N ASP A 371 -2.13 0.30 -17.82
CA ASP A 371 -0.96 -0.52 -18.17
C ASP A 371 -0.26 -1.09 -16.92
N GLY A 372 -0.16 -0.29 -15.85
CA GLY A 372 0.42 -0.69 -14.57
C GLY A 372 -0.34 -1.83 -13.93
N ILE A 373 -1.66 -1.71 -13.79
CA ILE A 373 -2.54 -2.75 -13.23
C ILE A 373 -2.46 -4.02 -14.09
N SER A 374 -2.57 -3.88 -15.41
CA SER A 374 -2.52 -5.00 -16.36
C SER A 374 -1.23 -5.80 -16.23
N LYS A 375 -0.08 -5.12 -16.20
CA LYS A 375 1.25 -5.74 -16.08
C LYS A 375 1.43 -6.49 -14.76
N ILE A 376 0.91 -5.97 -13.65
CA ILE A 376 0.97 -6.65 -12.34
C ILE A 376 0.20 -7.97 -12.37
N ALA A 377 -0.95 -8.03 -13.04
CA ALA A 377 -1.65 -9.31 -13.22
C ALA A 377 -0.82 -10.31 -14.05
N ARG A 378 -0.20 -9.85 -15.15
CA ARG A 378 0.56 -10.69 -16.09
C ARG A 378 1.82 -11.34 -15.50
N ILE A 379 2.44 -10.74 -14.49
CA ILE A 379 3.64 -11.31 -13.85
C ILE A 379 3.31 -12.40 -12.81
N SER A 380 2.03 -12.58 -12.46
CA SER A 380 1.60 -13.62 -11.53
C SER A 380 1.56 -14.98 -12.22
N ASP A 381 2.05 -16.02 -11.55
CA ASP A 381 1.91 -17.41 -12.02
C ASP A 381 0.45 -17.86 -12.13
N LYS A 382 -0.48 -17.11 -11.53
CA LYS A 382 -1.92 -17.35 -11.61
C LYS A 382 -2.58 -16.74 -12.85
N PHE A 383 -1.86 -15.93 -13.63
CA PHE A 383 -2.44 -15.20 -14.76
C PHE A 383 -3.16 -16.14 -15.73
N GLY A 384 -4.42 -15.86 -16.00
CA GLY A 384 -5.29 -16.75 -16.78
C GLY A 384 -6.74 -16.29 -16.75
N LYS A 385 -7.66 -17.14 -17.24
CA LYS A 385 -9.09 -16.81 -17.37
C LYS A 385 -9.74 -16.38 -16.05
N ASP A 386 -9.27 -16.92 -14.93
CA ASP A 386 -9.79 -16.63 -13.58
C ASP A 386 -8.92 -15.61 -12.81
N PHE A 387 -7.89 -15.04 -13.46
CA PHE A 387 -7.00 -14.04 -12.86
C PHE A 387 -6.46 -13.06 -13.92
N ILE A 388 -7.33 -12.19 -14.44
CA ILE A 388 -6.98 -11.11 -15.38
C ILE A 388 -6.69 -9.78 -14.68
N ILE A 389 -7.01 -9.65 -13.39
CA ILE A 389 -6.83 -8.42 -12.59
C ILE A 389 -6.21 -8.82 -11.25
N PRO A 390 -5.20 -8.08 -10.74
CA PRO A 390 -4.61 -8.38 -9.44
C PRO A 390 -5.58 -8.10 -8.28
N GLY A 391 -5.38 -8.78 -7.15
CA GLY A 391 -6.13 -8.50 -5.94
C GLY A 391 -5.80 -7.13 -5.32
N PRO A 392 -6.73 -6.53 -4.55
CA PRO A 392 -6.60 -5.16 -4.02
C PRO A 392 -5.48 -5.00 -2.98
N LEU A 393 -5.01 -6.09 -2.38
CA LEU A 393 -3.90 -6.12 -1.42
C LEU A 393 -2.57 -6.50 -2.06
N ASN A 394 -2.46 -6.49 -3.39
CA ASN A 394 -1.20 -6.75 -4.05
C ASN A 394 -0.21 -5.61 -3.75
N GLU A 395 0.88 -5.93 -3.05
CA GLU A 395 1.89 -4.97 -2.56
C GLU A 395 2.57 -4.20 -3.70
N LEU A 396 2.57 -4.72 -4.93
CA LEU A 396 3.19 -4.05 -6.09
C LEU A 396 2.35 -2.89 -6.62
N LEU A 397 1.06 -2.81 -6.28
CA LEU A 397 0.17 -1.76 -6.79
C LEU A 397 0.67 -0.37 -6.39
N SER A 398 0.99 -0.17 -5.10
CA SER A 398 1.44 1.11 -4.58
C SER A 398 2.67 1.62 -5.32
N GLN A 399 3.68 0.77 -5.48
CA GLN A 399 4.92 1.17 -6.12
C GLN A 399 4.77 1.31 -7.64
N LYS A 400 4.29 0.27 -8.32
CA LYS A 400 4.36 0.18 -9.78
C LYS A 400 3.33 1.07 -10.48
N VAL A 401 2.10 1.13 -9.97
CA VAL A 401 1.04 1.94 -10.58
C VAL A 401 1.32 3.41 -10.35
N SER A 402 1.65 3.82 -9.11
CA SER A 402 1.96 5.22 -8.83
C SER A 402 3.19 5.71 -9.58
N GLN A 403 4.26 4.89 -9.67
CA GLN A 403 5.44 5.24 -10.47
C GLN A 403 5.10 5.44 -11.95
N ALA A 404 4.29 4.55 -12.54
CA ALA A 404 3.88 4.69 -13.93
C ALA A 404 3.07 5.97 -14.17
N VAL A 405 2.17 6.32 -13.24
CA VAL A 405 1.37 7.54 -13.31
C VAL A 405 2.23 8.79 -13.15
N ALA A 406 3.16 8.82 -12.20
CA ALA A 406 4.09 9.93 -12.00
C ALA A 406 5.00 10.13 -13.23
N GLN A 407 5.47 9.03 -13.83
CA GLN A 407 6.27 9.07 -15.05
C GLN A 407 5.47 9.67 -16.22
N ALA A 408 4.22 9.26 -16.41
CA ALA A 408 3.35 9.81 -17.45
C ALA A 408 3.06 11.31 -17.23
N ALA A 409 2.89 11.74 -15.97
CA ALA A 409 2.71 13.15 -15.63
C ALA A 409 3.94 13.99 -16.01
N PHE A 410 5.14 13.46 -15.79
CA PHE A 410 6.39 14.10 -16.20
C PHE A 410 6.54 14.15 -17.73
N GLU A 411 6.32 13.03 -18.41
CA GLU A 411 6.47 12.92 -19.88
C GLU A 411 5.53 13.85 -20.65
N THR A 412 4.34 14.08 -20.12
CA THR A 412 3.35 15.00 -20.70
C THR A 412 3.50 16.45 -20.24
N GLY A 413 4.46 16.73 -19.35
CA GLY A 413 4.74 18.08 -18.87
C GLY A 413 3.71 18.65 -17.88
N VAL A 414 2.80 17.82 -17.36
CA VAL A 414 1.81 18.25 -16.35
C VAL A 414 2.33 18.11 -14.92
N GLY A 415 3.41 17.35 -14.71
CA GLY A 415 4.09 17.16 -13.43
C GLY A 415 5.62 17.15 -13.55
N LYS A 416 6.29 17.01 -12.41
CA LYS A 416 7.74 16.94 -12.24
C LYS A 416 8.23 15.50 -12.26
N LYS A 417 9.52 15.34 -12.58
CA LYS A 417 10.22 14.05 -12.49
C LYS A 417 10.35 13.63 -11.03
N VAL A 418 10.15 12.33 -10.77
CA VAL A 418 10.31 11.72 -9.44
C VAL A 418 11.42 10.67 -9.51
N ASP A 419 12.58 10.95 -8.93
CA ASP A 419 13.74 10.05 -9.03
C ASP A 419 13.64 8.82 -8.08
N ASP A 420 13.08 8.99 -6.87
CA ASP A 420 13.05 7.96 -5.80
C ASP A 420 11.62 7.56 -5.36
N HIS A 421 10.73 7.26 -6.31
CA HIS A 421 9.31 7.02 -6.03
C HIS A 421 9.03 5.90 -5.00
N GLY A 422 9.85 4.84 -4.98
CA GLY A 422 9.69 3.73 -4.04
C GLY A 422 9.98 4.11 -2.58
N VAL A 423 11.04 4.88 -2.34
CA VAL A 423 11.44 5.32 -1.00
C VAL A 423 10.40 6.27 -0.40
N LEU A 424 9.83 7.15 -1.23
CA LEU A 424 8.79 8.09 -0.79
C LEU A 424 7.51 7.38 -0.36
N ILE A 425 7.08 6.33 -1.06
CA ILE A 425 5.92 5.54 -0.66
C ILE A 425 6.19 4.80 0.65
N GLU A 426 7.33 4.12 0.75
CA GLU A 426 7.67 3.32 1.93
C GLU A 426 7.74 4.17 3.20
N LYS A 427 8.38 5.34 3.15
CA LYS A 427 8.41 6.29 4.27
C LYS A 427 7.02 6.78 4.69
N ARG A 428 6.06 6.85 3.76
CA ARG A 428 4.70 7.32 4.06
C ARG A 428 3.83 6.21 4.64
N LEU A 429 3.97 4.99 4.15
CA LEU A 429 3.25 3.83 4.67
C LEU A 429 3.82 3.38 6.03
N ASN A 430 5.13 3.54 6.21
CA ASN A 430 5.86 3.17 7.41
C ASN A 430 6.62 4.39 7.96
N PRO A 431 5.96 5.36 8.61
CA PRO A 431 6.62 6.60 9.08
C PRO A 431 7.73 6.36 10.13
N ASN A 432 7.79 5.16 10.73
CA ASN A 432 8.86 4.73 11.63
C ASN A 432 9.97 3.93 10.93
N SER A 433 9.89 3.68 9.61
CA SER A 433 10.95 3.02 8.84
C SER A 433 12.03 4.03 8.45
N GLU A 434 12.88 4.42 9.40
CA GLU A 434 14.05 5.24 9.07
C GLU A 434 15.12 4.51 8.25
N TYR A 435 15.00 3.18 8.06
CA TYR A 435 16.09 2.35 7.53
C TYR A 435 15.64 1.19 6.66
N ILE A 436 15.01 1.41 5.51
CA ILE A 436 15.07 0.43 4.41
C ILE A 436 15.17 1.19 3.09
N PHE A 437 16.11 0.78 2.22
CA PHE A 437 16.43 1.31 0.89
C PHE A 437 17.42 2.48 0.83
N ASN A 438 18.69 2.14 1.07
CA ASN A 438 19.77 2.69 0.25
C ASN A 438 20.28 1.58 -0.68
N SER A 439 19.71 1.49 -1.88
CA SER A 439 20.44 0.97 -3.03
C SER A 439 19.82 1.55 -4.29
N LYS A 440 20.65 2.21 -5.08
CA LYS A 440 20.31 2.64 -6.43
C LYS A 440 19.82 1.42 -7.22
N GLY A 441 18.54 1.43 -7.56
CA GLY A 441 17.92 0.59 -8.59
C GLY A 441 18.42 -0.85 -8.67
N LYS A 442 17.89 -1.74 -7.83
CA LYS A 442 17.58 -3.15 -8.14
C LYS A 442 16.71 -3.73 -7.02
N SER A 443 15.69 -4.47 -7.45
CA SER A 443 14.57 -5.13 -6.77
C SER A 443 14.62 -5.31 -5.24
N ALA A 444 13.49 -5.01 -4.59
CA ALA A 444 13.25 -5.40 -3.19
C ALA A 444 13.13 -6.93 -3.06
N ILE A 445 13.83 -7.51 -2.08
CA ILE A 445 13.73 -8.94 -1.74
C ILE A 445 12.64 -9.09 -0.68
N SER A 446 11.60 -9.87 -0.97
CA SER A 446 10.57 -10.28 -0.01
C SER A 446 11.01 -11.55 0.70
N LEU A 447 10.96 -11.56 2.04
CA LEU A 447 11.35 -12.71 2.84
C LEU A 447 10.09 -13.40 3.40
N LYS A 448 9.72 -14.54 2.80
CA LYS A 448 8.83 -15.55 3.39
C LYS A 448 9.40 -16.95 3.09
N GLY A 449 9.93 -17.64 4.09
CA GLY A 449 10.34 -19.04 3.91
C GLY A 449 11.32 -19.57 4.96
N ASN A 450 11.29 -20.89 5.18
CA ASN A 450 11.88 -21.60 6.33
C ASN A 450 13.41 -21.80 6.28
N SER A 451 13.94 -22.20 7.44
CA SER A 451 15.34 -22.34 7.90
C SER A 451 16.39 -23.04 7.02
N SER A 452 16.07 -23.50 5.81
CA SER A 452 17.07 -23.97 4.83
C SER A 452 17.50 -22.88 3.83
N GLU A 453 16.76 -21.78 3.74
CA GLU A 453 17.09 -20.64 2.87
C GLU A 453 18.10 -19.67 3.49
N THR A 454 18.43 -19.80 4.77
CA THR A 454 19.35 -18.87 5.47
C THR A 454 20.77 -18.88 4.87
N SER A 455 21.23 -20.04 4.39
CA SER A 455 22.52 -20.15 3.68
C SER A 455 22.49 -19.47 2.30
N PHE A 456 21.35 -19.53 1.61
CA PHE A 456 21.16 -18.88 0.30
C PHE A 456 21.05 -17.36 0.47
N ILE A 457 20.33 -16.90 1.50
CA ILE A 457 20.17 -15.50 1.91
C ILE A 457 21.52 -14.85 2.24
N ILE A 458 22.41 -15.55 2.94
CA ILE A 458 23.76 -15.04 3.23
C ILE A 458 24.58 -14.91 1.95
N SER A 459 24.50 -15.89 1.03
CA SER A 459 25.23 -15.82 -0.25
C SER A 459 24.74 -14.67 -1.16
N GLU A 460 23.42 -14.39 -1.16
CA GLU A 460 22.84 -13.28 -1.93
C GLU A 460 23.05 -11.91 -1.25
N LEU A 461 23.09 -11.86 0.09
CA LEU A 461 23.52 -10.67 0.85
C LEU A 461 24.95 -10.25 0.51
N PHE A 462 25.85 -11.22 0.33
CA PHE A 462 27.24 -10.95 -0.05
C PHE A 462 27.41 -10.64 -1.53
N LYS A 463 26.61 -11.22 -2.44
CA LYS A 463 26.58 -10.84 -3.87
C LYS A 463 26.10 -9.41 -4.12
N CYS A 464 25.31 -8.83 -3.21
CA CYS A 464 24.91 -7.42 -3.26
C CYS A 464 26.06 -6.43 -3.00
N TRP A 465 27.22 -6.92 -2.55
CA TRP A 465 28.47 -6.17 -2.49
C TRP A 465 29.44 -6.73 -3.53
N ASP A 466 29.83 -5.88 -4.48
CA ASP A 466 30.55 -6.19 -5.72
C ASP A 466 31.95 -6.81 -5.49
N LEU A 467 32.02 -8.07 -5.06
CA LEU A 467 33.25 -8.85 -4.85
C LEU A 467 33.08 -10.24 -5.45
N ASN A 468 33.71 -10.47 -6.61
CA ASN A 468 33.89 -11.80 -7.17
C ASN A 468 34.87 -12.59 -6.29
N LEU A 469 34.36 -13.61 -5.60
CA LEU A 469 35.18 -14.63 -4.96
C LEU A 469 34.63 -16.00 -5.36
N ASP A 470 35.48 -16.81 -5.99
CA ASP A 470 35.23 -18.24 -6.19
C ASP A 470 35.21 -18.92 -4.82
N ILE A 471 34.08 -19.54 -4.49
CA ILE A 471 33.93 -20.36 -3.28
C ILE A 471 33.70 -21.79 -3.72
N ASP A 472 34.67 -22.65 -3.41
CA ASP A 472 34.56 -24.10 -3.53
C ASP A 472 33.75 -24.65 -2.34
N ILE A 473 32.66 -25.38 -2.63
CA ILE A 473 31.55 -25.63 -1.69
C ILE A 473 31.80 -26.84 -0.77
N GLU A 474 32.94 -27.54 -0.88
CA GLU A 474 33.11 -28.84 -0.20
C GLU A 474 34.00 -28.88 1.06
N SER A 475 34.37 -27.75 1.69
CA SER A 475 35.21 -27.80 2.90
C SER A 475 34.63 -27.08 4.13
N HIS A 476 34.63 -27.80 5.26
CA HIS A 476 34.18 -27.32 6.57
C HIS A 476 35.08 -26.19 7.10
N ASN A 477 34.56 -24.96 7.03
CA ASN A 477 34.92 -23.71 7.72
C ASN A 477 36.41 -23.45 8.04
N THR A 478 37.00 -22.48 7.33
CA THR A 478 38.00 -21.55 7.90
C THR A 478 37.83 -20.16 7.27
N LEU A 479 37.53 -19.14 8.08
CA LEU A 479 37.56 -17.72 7.70
C LEU A 479 39.00 -17.21 7.83
N LEU A 480 39.60 -16.77 6.72
CA LEU A 480 40.92 -16.14 6.69
C LEU A 480 40.80 -14.60 6.80
N PRO A 481 41.78 -13.93 7.44
CA PRO A 481 41.75 -12.48 7.63
C PRO A 481 41.88 -11.72 6.30
N ILE A 482 41.11 -10.66 6.15
CA ILE A 482 41.30 -9.67 5.08
C ILE A 482 42.59 -8.92 5.38
N SER A 483 43.67 -9.24 4.65
CA SER A 483 44.90 -8.47 4.69
C SER A 483 44.85 -7.31 3.69
N ASN A 484 45.19 -6.12 4.21
CA ASN A 484 45.51 -4.86 3.52
C ASN A 484 44.36 -4.02 2.96
N SER A 485 43.63 -3.35 3.86
CA SER A 485 43.35 -1.92 3.67
C SER A 485 44.11 -1.13 4.75
N CYS A 486 44.96 -0.19 4.30
CA CYS A 486 45.66 0.75 5.17
C CYS A 486 44.63 1.77 5.68
N ASN A 487 43.91 1.39 6.73
CA ASN A 487 43.34 2.21 7.80
C ASN A 487 42.57 1.23 8.70
N ALA A 488 43.00 1.11 9.95
CA ALA A 488 42.55 0.12 10.92
C ALA A 488 41.06 0.25 11.31
N GLU A 489 40.15 -0.14 10.42
CA GLU A 489 38.74 -0.25 10.74
C GLU A 489 38.29 -1.72 10.82
N ARG A 490 38.22 -2.19 12.08
CA ARG A 490 37.08 -2.92 12.68
C ARG A 490 36.87 -4.37 12.21
N LEU A 491 37.45 -5.30 12.98
CA LEU A 491 37.15 -6.74 12.89
C LEU A 491 35.85 -7.09 13.65
N LEU A 492 34.95 -7.79 12.98
CA LEU A 492 33.81 -8.51 13.58
C LEU A 492 34.06 -10.01 13.40
N TRP A 493 34.17 -10.75 14.50
CA TRP A 493 34.18 -12.21 14.46
C TRP A 493 32.91 -12.75 15.12
N VAL A 494 32.21 -13.64 14.42
CA VAL A 494 31.01 -14.33 14.90
C VAL A 494 31.39 -15.78 15.18
N PHE A 495 31.22 -16.24 16.42
CA PHE A 495 31.52 -17.62 16.79
C PHE A 495 30.35 -18.28 17.54
N GLY A 496 30.11 -19.55 17.22
CA GLY A 496 29.18 -20.44 17.93
C GLY A 496 27.74 -20.44 17.39
N LEU A 497 27.36 -21.48 16.65
CA LEU A 497 26.02 -21.63 16.06
C LEU A 497 25.09 -22.59 16.81
N ASN A 498 25.57 -23.28 17.85
CA ASN A 498 24.88 -24.46 18.36
C ASN A 498 24.42 -24.37 19.83
N ASP A 499 24.17 -23.17 20.39
CA ASP A 499 23.17 -22.92 21.48
C ASP A 499 23.43 -21.67 22.35
N LYS A 500 24.64 -21.09 22.28
CA LYS A 500 24.99 -19.83 22.98
C LYS A 500 25.91 -18.95 22.11
N PRO A 501 25.36 -18.14 21.20
CA PRO A 501 26.16 -17.31 20.31
C PRO A 501 26.87 -16.20 21.10
N TRP A 502 28.10 -15.88 20.71
CA TRP A 502 28.86 -14.75 21.25
C TRP A 502 29.69 -14.05 20.15
N ILE A 503 29.99 -12.77 20.35
CA ILE A 503 30.69 -11.92 19.37
C ILE A 503 31.87 -11.23 20.05
N ALA A 504 33.02 -11.23 19.36
CA ALA A 504 34.21 -10.49 19.77
C ALA A 504 34.27 -9.15 19.03
N LEU A 505 34.44 -8.06 19.78
CA LEU A 505 34.53 -6.69 19.25
C LEU A 505 35.78 -6.00 19.79
N SER A 506 36.47 -5.24 18.93
CA SER A 506 37.63 -4.42 19.32
C SER A 506 37.24 -3.13 20.05
N GLU A 507 35.99 -2.66 19.92
CA GLU A 507 35.46 -1.49 20.61
C GLU A 507 34.15 -1.81 21.33
N THR A 508 34.20 -1.84 22.67
CA THR A 508 33.00 -2.01 23.50
C THR A 508 32.51 -0.68 24.04
N GLY A 509 31.23 -0.35 23.82
CA GLY A 509 30.58 0.86 24.34
C GLY A 509 30.32 1.94 23.29
N SER A 510 30.77 1.74 22.05
CA SER A 510 30.37 2.60 20.93
C SER A 510 28.91 2.37 20.55
N GLU A 511 28.27 3.38 19.96
CA GLU A 511 26.88 3.30 19.48
C GLU A 511 26.69 2.14 18.50
N LYS A 512 27.70 1.89 17.65
CA LYS A 512 27.74 0.75 16.72
C LYS A 512 27.76 -0.61 17.44
N SER A 513 28.50 -0.75 18.55
CA SER A 513 28.47 -1.98 19.36
C SER A 513 27.11 -2.25 20.01
N LYS A 514 26.32 -1.18 20.24
CA LYS A 514 24.96 -1.23 20.77
C LYS A 514 23.97 -1.69 19.70
N VAL A 515 24.09 -1.15 18.49
CA VAL A 515 23.30 -1.57 17.32
C VAL A 515 23.51 -3.05 17.00
N ILE A 516 24.76 -3.54 17.04
CA ILE A 516 25.06 -4.96 16.80
C ILE A 516 24.45 -5.85 17.89
N LYS A 517 24.48 -5.43 19.16
CA LYS A 517 23.81 -6.13 20.27
C LYS A 517 22.31 -6.22 20.05
N ASP A 518 21.69 -5.09 19.70
CA ASP A 518 20.24 -5.00 19.55
C ASP A 518 19.77 -5.83 18.34
N LEU A 519 20.54 -5.83 17.24
CA LEU A 519 20.29 -6.64 16.06
C LEU A 519 20.34 -8.15 16.38
N PHE A 520 21.39 -8.61 17.06
CA PHE A 520 21.51 -10.03 17.37
C PHE A 520 20.53 -10.49 18.46
N LYS A 521 20.24 -9.64 19.43
CA LYS A 521 19.18 -9.88 20.42
C LYS A 521 17.82 -10.04 19.74
N SER A 522 17.56 -9.24 18.70
CA SER A 522 16.37 -9.36 17.86
C SER A 522 16.32 -10.69 17.09
N ILE A 523 17.46 -11.15 16.56
CA ILE A 523 17.53 -12.38 15.76
C ILE A 523 17.44 -13.65 16.63
N PHE A 524 18.13 -13.69 17.77
CA PHE A 524 18.28 -14.93 18.57
C PHE A 524 17.51 -14.90 19.90
N GLY A 525 16.79 -13.81 20.20
CA GLY A 525 15.92 -13.68 21.37
C GLY A 525 16.63 -13.70 22.73
N LYS A 526 17.97 -13.57 22.76
CA LYS A 526 18.79 -13.60 23.98
C LYS A 526 19.84 -12.49 23.97
N ASP A 527 20.18 -11.97 25.15
CA ASP A 527 21.28 -11.03 25.31
C ASP A 527 22.61 -11.72 24.97
N LEU A 528 23.33 -11.15 24.01
CA LEU A 528 24.53 -11.74 23.46
C LEU A 528 25.75 -11.37 24.32
N LEU A 529 26.58 -12.35 24.64
CA LEU A 529 27.81 -12.10 25.39
C LEU A 529 28.83 -11.41 24.47
N ILE A 530 29.26 -10.21 24.85
CA ILE A 530 30.30 -9.47 24.12
C ILE A 530 31.61 -9.63 24.86
N VAL A 531 32.61 -10.15 24.14
CA VAL A 531 33.97 -10.31 24.66
C VAL A 531 34.81 -9.16 24.11
N PRO A 532 35.26 -8.21 24.97
CA PRO A 532 36.15 -7.14 24.55
C PRO A 532 37.51 -7.72 24.17
N VAL A 533 37.99 -7.38 22.98
CA VAL A 533 39.36 -7.73 22.55
C VAL A 533 40.24 -6.51 22.75
N VAL A 534 41.19 -6.61 23.67
CA VAL A 534 42.18 -5.57 23.96
C VAL A 534 43.43 -5.83 23.12
N GLU A 535 44.02 -4.78 22.53
CA GLU A 535 45.33 -4.94 21.89
C GLU A 535 46.39 -5.37 22.92
N SER A 536 47.31 -6.25 22.53
CA SER A 536 48.41 -6.70 23.39
C SER A 536 49.30 -5.54 23.90
N SER A 537 49.32 -4.42 23.18
CA SER A 537 49.97 -3.16 23.52
C SER A 537 49.32 -2.47 24.74
N GLN A 538 48.00 -2.60 24.93
CA GLN A 538 47.22 -1.94 25.99
C GLN A 538 47.23 -2.73 27.32
N CYS A 539 47.63 -4.00 27.32
CA CYS A 539 47.79 -4.80 28.53
C CYS A 539 49.00 -4.39 29.38
N ARG A 540 50.01 -3.70 28.82
CA ARG A 540 51.22 -3.29 29.55
C ARG A 540 50.98 -2.21 30.61
N ASP A 541 49.90 -1.45 30.50
CA ASP A 541 49.52 -0.41 31.48
C ASP A 541 48.69 -0.94 32.66
N LEU A 542 48.23 -2.20 32.61
CA LEU A 542 47.43 -2.82 33.68
C LEU A 542 48.29 -3.38 34.82
N GLU A 543 49.52 -3.82 34.54
CA GLU A 543 50.47 -4.29 35.57
C GLU A 543 50.93 -3.15 36.52
N ARG A 544 50.75 -1.89 36.13
CA ARG A 544 51.20 -0.71 36.90
C ARG A 544 50.15 -0.15 37.86
N ARG A 545 48.90 -0.65 37.86
CA ARG A 545 47.84 -0.11 38.72
C ARG A 545 47.73 -0.87 40.04
N LYS A 546 47.77 -0.12 41.16
CA LYS A 546 47.70 -0.61 42.55
C LYS A 546 46.29 -1.07 42.99
N ASP A 547 45.34 -1.19 42.06
CA ASP A 547 43.94 -1.56 42.31
C ASP A 547 43.64 -3.05 42.10
N PHE A 548 44.66 -3.87 41.80
CA PHE A 548 44.55 -5.32 41.82
C PHE A 548 44.95 -5.88 43.20
N CYS A 549 43.97 -6.18 44.05
CA CYS A 549 44.17 -6.72 45.39
C CYS A 549 43.55 -8.11 45.54
N GLY A 550 44.20 -9.13 44.98
CA GLY A 550 43.90 -10.55 45.23
C GLY A 550 45.17 -11.38 45.13
N ARG A 551 45.30 -12.42 45.97
CA ARG A 551 46.38 -13.41 45.86
C ARG A 551 45.84 -14.71 45.30
N LEU A 552 46.49 -15.19 44.24
CA LEU A 552 46.29 -16.53 43.69
C LEU A 552 47.50 -17.38 44.08
N SER A 553 47.26 -18.55 44.66
CA SER A 553 48.32 -19.54 44.87
C SER A 553 47.91 -20.89 44.30
N MET A 554 48.87 -21.58 43.68
CA MET A 554 48.70 -22.92 43.15
C MET A 554 49.59 -23.90 43.92
N THR A 555 48.98 -25.01 44.35
CA THR A 555 49.70 -26.23 44.72
C THR A 555 49.38 -27.30 43.68
N ILE A 556 50.15 -28.40 43.68
CA ILE A 556 50.00 -29.50 42.71
C ILE A 556 48.55 -30.02 42.63
N ASN A 557 47.79 -29.92 43.71
CA ASN A 557 46.44 -30.49 43.78
C ASN A 557 45.31 -29.46 44.00
N GLN A 558 45.61 -28.19 44.28
CA GLN A 558 44.57 -27.19 44.61
C GLN A 558 44.97 -25.75 44.25
N ILE A 559 43.97 -24.95 43.88
CA ILE A 559 44.04 -23.50 43.71
C ILE A 559 43.42 -22.84 44.96
N ASN A 560 44.20 -22.03 45.68
CA ASN A 560 43.73 -21.26 46.84
C ASN A 560 43.69 -19.76 46.50
N MET A 561 42.56 -19.11 46.84
CA MET A 561 42.30 -17.70 46.52
C MET A 561 41.78 -16.94 47.73
N GLU A 562 42.43 -15.82 48.06
CA GLU A 562 41.96 -14.88 49.08
C GLU A 562 41.63 -13.52 48.45
N PHE A 563 40.43 -13.02 48.73
CA PHE A 563 39.96 -11.70 48.31
C PHE A 563 39.78 -10.80 49.52
N ASN A 564 40.33 -9.58 49.47
CA ASN A 564 40.06 -8.57 50.49
C ASN A 564 38.68 -7.93 50.25
N ASN A 565 37.66 -8.65 50.72
CA ASN A 565 36.30 -8.25 51.06
C ASN A 565 35.83 -6.86 50.54
N LYS A 566 35.46 -6.78 49.26
CA LYS A 566 34.47 -5.82 48.71
C LYS A 566 33.87 -6.37 47.40
N SER A 567 32.54 -6.37 47.35
CA SER A 567 31.64 -6.96 46.36
C SER A 567 31.97 -6.60 44.90
N SER A 568 32.19 -7.61 44.05
CA SER A 568 32.77 -7.42 42.71
C SER A 568 32.23 -8.39 41.65
N VAL A 569 31.18 -7.97 40.95
CA VAL A 569 30.70 -8.56 39.68
C VAL A 569 31.81 -8.58 38.62
N ARG A 570 32.77 -7.65 38.71
CA ARG A 570 33.93 -7.54 37.82
C ARG A 570 34.94 -8.68 37.99
N ASN A 571 35.09 -9.22 39.21
CA ASN A 571 36.04 -10.31 39.48
C ASN A 571 35.51 -11.67 39.00
N ALA A 572 34.18 -11.86 39.00
CA ALA A 572 33.53 -13.03 38.40
C ALA A 572 33.66 -13.06 36.86
N ALA A 573 33.67 -11.90 36.20
CA ALA A 573 33.87 -11.81 34.76
C ALA A 573 35.30 -12.18 34.33
N TYR A 574 36.32 -11.74 35.08
CA TYR A 574 37.71 -12.16 34.85
C TYR A 574 37.93 -13.65 35.14
N LEU A 575 37.24 -14.21 36.14
CA LEU A 575 37.24 -15.64 36.44
C LEU A 575 36.67 -16.48 35.28
N GLY A 576 35.60 -16.00 34.64
CA GLY A 576 35.02 -16.64 33.45
C GLY A 576 36.00 -16.69 32.27
N ILE A 577 36.72 -15.61 32.00
CA ILE A 577 37.73 -15.54 30.93
C ILE A 577 38.91 -16.51 31.19
N LEU A 578 39.38 -16.61 32.44
CA LEU A 578 40.50 -17.49 32.79
C LEU A 578 40.13 -18.98 32.77
N LEU A 579 38.95 -19.34 33.29
CA LEU A 579 38.46 -20.73 33.33
C LEU A 579 38.14 -21.28 31.93
N THR A 580 37.66 -20.43 31.03
CA THR A 580 37.35 -20.83 29.64
C THR A 580 38.63 -21.19 28.88
N ARG A 581 39.73 -20.44 29.09
CA ARG A 581 41.03 -20.78 28.50
C ARG A 581 41.67 -22.03 29.09
N ILE A 582 41.48 -22.32 30.38
CA ILE A 582 42.01 -23.55 30.99
C ILE A 582 41.24 -24.78 30.46
N ALA A 583 39.92 -24.66 30.25
CA ALA A 583 39.12 -25.71 29.63
C ALA A 583 39.53 -25.99 28.17
N ASP A 584 39.90 -24.95 27.42
CA ASP A 584 40.41 -25.08 26.05
C ASP A 584 41.81 -25.73 25.98
N VAL A 585 42.67 -25.52 26.98
CA VAL A 585 43.99 -26.17 27.05
C VAL A 585 43.87 -27.64 27.51
N LEU A 586 42.94 -27.95 28.41
CA LEU A 586 42.72 -29.32 28.90
C LEU A 586 41.95 -30.20 27.90
N SER A 587 41.13 -29.61 27.03
CA SER A 587 40.40 -30.35 25.97
C SER A 587 41.20 -30.51 24.67
N SER A 588 42.32 -29.80 24.53
CA SER A 588 43.28 -29.96 23.42
C SER A 588 44.50 -30.83 23.78
N SER A 589 44.50 -31.42 24.98
CA SER A 589 45.51 -32.40 25.42
C SER A 589 44.85 -33.68 25.91
N ASN A 590 44.16 -34.39 25.00
CA ASN A 590 44.05 -35.87 24.94
C ASN A 590 43.19 -36.30 23.75
#